data_AF-A0A9D6JDL6-F1
#
_entry.id   AF-A0A9D6JDL6-F1
#
_cell.length_a   1.000
_cell.length_b   1.000
_cell.length_c   1.000
_cell.angle_alpha   90.00
_cell.angle_beta   90.00
_cell.angle_gamma   90.00
#
_symmetry.space_group_name_H-M   'P 1'
#
loop_
_entity.id
_entity.type
_entity.pdbx_description
1 polymer ?
#
loop_
_entity_poly.entity_id
_entity_poly.type
_entity_poly.pdbx_seq_one_letter_code
_entity_poly.pdbx_strand_id
1 'polypeptide(L)'
;MPAKVTIFRYTGKQGLFTIPSSACQECDTTIHLTQALLSRLTPGSVRLTIRPWWLCFWKVLWRGGWHPPIVTINGRVFSQGIVPDASCFKLALAQVID
;
A
#
# COMPACT_ATOMS: atom_id res chain seq x y z
N MET A 1 -3.35 18.77 -4.59
CA MET A 1 -4.20 17.78 -3.87
C MET A 1 -3.26 16.74 -3.25
N PRO A 2 -3.54 16.16 -2.08
CA PRO A 2 -2.64 15.18 -1.46
C PRO A 2 -2.43 13.96 -2.36
N ALA A 3 -1.20 13.50 -2.51
CA ALA A 3 -0.91 12.25 -3.19
C ALA A 3 -1.58 11.09 -2.44
N LYS A 4 -2.16 10.14 -3.16
CA LYS A 4 -2.92 9.03 -2.57
C LYS A 4 -2.11 7.75 -2.59
N VAL A 5 -1.69 7.30 -1.41
CA VAL A 5 -1.05 5.99 -1.23
C VAL A 5 -2.10 5.00 -0.72
N THR A 6 -2.32 3.91 -1.44
CA THR A 6 -3.21 2.82 -0.98
C THR A 6 -2.45 1.51 -0.91
N ILE A 7 -2.49 0.87 0.26
CA ILE A 7 -1.96 -0.47 0.51
C ILE A 7 -3.12 -1.46 0.55
N PHE A 8 -3.07 -2.50 -0.26
CA PHE A 8 -3.98 -3.63 -0.21
C PHE A 8 -3.29 -4.80 0.49
N ARG A 9 -3.73 -5.11 1.71
CA ARG A 9 -3.15 -6.18 2.53
C ARG A 9 -3.97 -7.45 2.48
N TYR A 10 -3.28 -8.59 2.54
CA TYR A 10 -3.91 -9.91 2.64
C TYR A 10 -4.35 -10.22 4.08
N THR A 11 -3.59 -9.82 5.08
CA THR A 11 -3.86 -10.10 6.49
C THR A 11 -4.96 -9.21 7.10
N GLY A 12 -5.52 -9.65 8.21
CA GLY A 12 -6.58 -8.97 8.95
C GLY A 12 -7.98 -9.23 8.40
N LYS A 13 -8.94 -8.38 8.77
CA LYS A 13 -10.35 -8.52 8.40
C LYS A 13 -10.56 -8.30 6.90
N GLN A 14 -10.99 -9.34 6.20
CA GLN A 14 -11.28 -9.37 4.75
C GLN A 14 -12.80 -9.36 4.47
N GLY A 15 -13.58 -8.77 5.37
CA GLY A 15 -15.05 -8.79 5.33
C GLY A 15 -15.62 -9.70 6.41
N LEU A 16 -16.19 -10.84 6.00
CA LEU A 16 -16.81 -11.82 6.90
C LEU A 16 -15.80 -12.75 7.58
N PHE A 17 -14.54 -12.74 7.14
CA PHE A 17 -13.48 -13.56 7.71
C PHE A 17 -12.24 -12.71 8.02
N THR A 18 -11.39 -13.24 8.89
CA THR A 18 -10.14 -12.60 9.32
C THR A 18 -8.98 -13.53 9.01
N ILE A 19 -8.00 -13.02 8.27
CA ILE A 19 -6.77 -13.75 7.97
C ILE A 19 -5.74 -13.42 9.07
N PRO A 20 -5.11 -14.42 9.71
CA PRO A 20 -4.15 -14.18 10.78
C PRO A 20 -2.91 -13.44 10.26
N SER A 21 -2.29 -12.60 11.09
CA SER A 21 -1.10 -11.82 10.72
C SER A 21 0.08 -12.70 10.29
N SER A 22 0.17 -13.93 10.82
CA SER A 22 1.19 -14.91 10.43
C SER A 22 1.10 -15.36 8.96
N ALA A 23 0.01 -15.06 8.26
CA ALA A 23 -0.18 -15.46 6.86
C ALA A 23 0.59 -14.59 5.85
N CYS A 24 1.07 -13.40 6.23
CA CYS A 24 1.84 -12.52 5.34
C CYS A 24 2.68 -11.55 6.19
N GLN A 25 3.92 -11.92 6.47
CA GLN A 25 4.83 -11.07 7.24
C GLN A 25 5.22 -9.81 6.43
N GLU A 26 5.32 -9.94 5.13
CA GLU A 26 5.64 -8.88 4.17
C GLU A 26 4.58 -7.77 4.17
N CYS A 27 3.32 -8.12 4.43
CA CYS A 27 2.21 -7.18 4.47
C CYS A 27 2.38 -6.18 5.62
N ASP A 28 2.74 -6.67 6.81
CA ASP A 28 2.94 -5.83 7.99
C ASP A 28 4.22 -4.99 7.85
N THR A 29 5.31 -5.58 7.34
CA THR A 29 6.54 -4.84 7.03
C THR A 29 6.29 -3.71 6.03
N THR A 30 5.51 -3.95 4.97
CA THR A 30 5.16 -2.93 3.97
C THR A 30 4.38 -1.77 4.58
N ILE A 31 3.44 -2.07 5.48
CA ILE A 31 2.65 -1.04 6.19
C ILE A 31 3.56 -0.20 7.08
N HIS A 32 4.40 -0.83 7.90
CA HIS A 32 5.30 -0.12 8.82
C HIS A 32 6.31 0.75 8.07
N LEU A 33 6.93 0.21 7.02
CA LEU A 33 7.85 0.96 6.16
C LEU A 33 7.15 2.16 5.53
N THR A 34 5.93 1.98 5.01
CA THR A 34 5.16 3.09 4.42
C THR A 34 4.85 4.15 5.46
N GLN A 35 4.36 3.77 6.64
CA GLN A 35 4.07 4.72 7.71
C GLN A 35 5.31 5.51 8.15
N ALA A 36 6.45 4.83 8.29
CA ALA A 36 7.72 5.46 8.66
C ALA A 36 8.26 6.43 7.59
N LEU A 37 8.02 6.16 6.31
CA LEU A 37 8.38 7.09 5.23
C LEU A 37 7.44 8.30 5.21
N LEU A 38 6.13 8.09 5.35
CA LEU A 38 5.15 9.16 5.29
C LEU A 38 5.20 10.11 6.50
N SER A 39 5.62 9.64 7.68
CA SER A 39 5.81 10.50 8.86
C SER A 39 6.93 11.54 8.70
N ARG A 40 7.81 11.35 7.72
CA ARG A 40 8.90 12.27 7.39
C ARG A 40 8.52 13.31 6.33
N LEU A 41 7.30 13.23 5.78
CA LEU A 41 6.81 14.16 4.77
C LEU A 41 5.97 15.28 5.41
N THR A 42 5.79 16.38 4.67
CA THR A 42 4.95 17.49 5.10
C THR A 42 3.54 17.00 5.43
N PRO A 43 2.98 17.31 6.62
CA PRO A 43 1.63 16.91 6.99
C PRO A 43 0.61 17.31 5.92
N GLY A 44 -0.22 16.36 5.49
CA GLY A 44 -1.24 16.59 4.45
C GLY A 44 -0.73 16.53 3.01
N SER A 45 0.57 16.30 2.76
CA SER A 45 1.08 16.05 1.39
C SER A 45 0.66 14.70 0.82
N VAL A 46 0.46 13.70 1.69
CA VAL A 46 0.10 12.34 1.32
C VAL A 46 -1.03 11.81 2.19
N ARG A 47 -1.98 11.09 1.57
CA ARG A 47 -3.03 10.34 2.27
C ARG A 47 -2.79 8.84 2.14
N LEU A 48 -2.44 8.19 3.25
CA LEU A 48 -2.36 6.73 3.34
C LEU A 48 -3.75 6.12 3.55
N THR A 49 -4.06 5.06 2.82
CA THR A 49 -5.25 4.23 3.02
C THR A 49 -4.86 2.75 3.00
N ILE A 50 -5.25 2.00 4.03
CA ILE A 50 -5.06 0.55 4.07
C ILE A 50 -6.41 -0.10 3.77
N ARG A 51 -6.44 -1.03 2.83
CA ARG A 51 -7.64 -1.74 2.40
C ARG A 51 -7.44 -3.25 2.46
N PRO A 52 -8.48 -4.02 2.81
CA PRO A 52 -8.47 -5.47 2.62
C PRO A 52 -8.42 -5.80 1.13
N TRP A 53 -7.44 -6.61 0.74
CA TRP A 53 -7.25 -7.04 -0.64
C TRP A 53 -8.46 -7.78 -1.18
N TRP A 54 -9.03 -8.72 -0.42
CA TRP A 54 -10.15 -9.56 -0.88
C TRP A 54 -11.39 -8.74 -1.25
N LEU A 55 -11.81 -7.81 -0.39
CA LEU A 55 -12.96 -6.94 -0.68
C LEU A 55 -12.70 -5.96 -1.83
N CYS A 56 -11.43 -5.67 -2.12
CA CYS A 56 -11.03 -4.77 -3.18
C CYS A 56 -10.50 -5.50 -4.42
N PHE A 57 -10.57 -6.83 -4.48
CA PHE A 57 -9.85 -7.65 -5.45
C PHE A 57 -10.10 -7.19 -6.89
N TRP A 58 -11.39 -7.05 -7.28
CA TRP A 58 -11.78 -6.56 -8.61
C TRP A 58 -11.20 -5.19 -8.97
N LYS A 59 -11.17 -4.26 -8.01
CA LYS A 59 -10.64 -2.90 -8.21
C LYS A 59 -9.12 -2.90 -8.38
N VAL A 60 -8.43 -3.80 -7.71
CA VAL A 60 -6.98 -3.92 -7.75
C VAL A 60 -6.54 -4.64 -9.01
N LEU A 61 -7.29 -5.66 -9.43
CA LEU A 61 -7.08 -6.38 -10.68
C LEU A 61 -7.15 -5.44 -11.90
N TRP A 62 -8.15 -4.56 -11.97
CA TRP A 62 -8.24 -3.53 -13.02
C TRP A 62 -7.07 -2.54 -13.04
N ARG A 63 -6.32 -2.44 -11.96
CA ARG A 63 -5.11 -1.58 -11.87
C ARG A 63 -3.82 -2.34 -12.17
N GLY A 64 -3.92 -3.64 -12.54
CA GLY A 64 -2.78 -4.51 -12.79
C GLY A 64 -2.13 -5.07 -11.52
N GLY A 65 -2.80 -5.00 -10.37
CA GLY A 65 -2.33 -5.60 -9.13
C GLY A 65 -2.87 -7.02 -8.96
N TRP A 66 -1.99 -8.00 -8.94
CA TRP A 66 -2.32 -9.42 -8.91
C TRP A 66 -1.98 -10.08 -7.58
N HIS A 67 -0.87 -9.67 -6.94
CA HIS A 67 -0.35 -10.35 -5.75
C HIS A 67 -0.16 -9.41 -4.54
N PRO A 68 -0.90 -9.60 -3.42
CA PRO A 68 -0.69 -8.83 -2.20
C PRO A 68 0.67 -9.15 -1.55
N PRO A 69 1.28 -8.21 -0.80
CA PRO A 69 0.82 -6.84 -0.56
C PRO A 69 0.97 -5.96 -1.80
N ILE A 70 -0.03 -5.12 -2.08
CA ILE A 70 -0.01 -4.21 -3.25
C ILE A 70 0.01 -2.77 -2.77
N VAL A 71 0.98 -2.00 -3.24
CA VAL A 71 1.07 -0.56 -2.99
C VAL A 71 0.75 0.19 -4.27
N THR A 72 -0.14 1.16 -4.17
CA THR A 72 -0.47 2.07 -5.28
C THR A 72 -0.22 3.52 -4.90
N ILE A 73 0.28 4.29 -5.85
CA ILE A 73 0.46 5.75 -5.76
C ILE A 73 -0.45 6.39 -6.81
N ASN A 74 -1.36 7.26 -6.38
CA ASN A 74 -2.39 7.86 -7.22
C ASN A 74 -3.18 6.84 -8.08
N GLY A 75 -3.31 5.62 -7.55
CA GLY A 75 -4.03 4.53 -8.18
C GLY A 75 -3.25 3.72 -9.22
N ARG A 76 -2.00 4.09 -9.52
CA ARG A 76 -1.06 3.26 -10.30
C ARG A 76 -0.34 2.29 -9.36
N VAL A 77 -0.15 1.05 -9.79
CA VAL A 77 0.61 0.06 -9.02
C VAL A 77 2.08 0.47 -8.98
N PHE A 78 2.63 0.55 -7.77
CA PHE A 78 4.04 0.83 -7.51
C PHE A 78 4.80 -0.45 -7.19
N SER A 79 4.26 -1.28 -6.29
CA SER A 79 4.81 -2.59 -5.95
C SER A 79 3.71 -3.61 -5.66
N GLN A 80 4.03 -4.88 -5.85
CA GLN A 80 3.15 -6.00 -5.56
C GLN A 80 3.98 -7.24 -5.17
N GLY A 81 3.48 -8.05 -4.23
CA GLY A 81 4.08 -9.32 -3.83
C GLY A 81 5.39 -9.23 -3.06
N ILE A 82 5.94 -8.02 -2.87
CA ILE A 82 7.21 -7.76 -2.19
C ILE A 82 7.10 -6.51 -1.33
N VAL A 83 7.96 -6.43 -0.32
CA VAL A 83 8.20 -5.17 0.39
C VAL A 83 8.88 -4.19 -0.56
N PRO A 84 8.33 -2.98 -0.77
CA PRO A 84 8.95 -2.00 -1.65
C PRO A 84 10.30 -1.53 -1.11
N ASP A 85 11.24 -1.28 -2.03
CA ASP A 85 12.48 -0.58 -1.70
C ASP A 85 12.18 0.86 -1.22
N ALA A 86 12.73 1.22 -0.06
CA ALA A 86 12.44 2.50 0.59
C ALA A 86 12.93 3.71 -0.23
N SER A 87 14.06 3.58 -0.92
CA SER A 87 14.68 4.67 -1.69
C SER A 87 13.88 4.94 -2.95
N CYS A 88 13.55 3.89 -3.71
CA CYS A 88 12.67 3.98 -4.88
C CYS A 88 11.30 4.52 -4.51
N PHE A 89 10.74 4.10 -3.37
CA PHE A 89 9.43 4.58 -2.93
C PHE A 89 9.46 6.07 -2.57
N LYS A 90 10.50 6.53 -1.88
CA LYS A 90 10.68 7.95 -1.58
C LYS A 90 10.80 8.80 -2.85
N LEU A 91 11.56 8.34 -3.84
CA LEU A 91 11.69 9.04 -5.13
C LEU A 91 10.36 9.10 -5.88
N ALA A 92 9.61 8.00 -5.92
CA ALA A 92 8.29 7.96 -6.55
C ALA A 92 7.28 8.89 -5.85
N LEU A 93 7.37 9.03 -4.53
CA LEU A 93 6.55 9.99 -3.77
C LEU A 93 6.95 11.44 -4.05
N ALA A 94 8.24 11.74 -4.14
CA ALA A 94 8.70 13.10 -4.47
C ALA A 94 8.15 13.57 -5.84
N GLN A 95 8.18 12.69 -6.84
CA GLN A 95 7.68 12.99 -8.20
C GLN A 95 6.17 13.28 -8.29
N VAL A 96 5.38 12.92 -7.27
CA VAL A 96 3.92 13.12 -7.26
C VAL A 96 3.46 14.19 -6.26
N ILE A 97 4.38 14.75 -5.48
CA ILE A 97 4.11 15.80 -4.49
C ILE A 97 4.50 17.20 -5.01
N ASP A 98 5.34 17.28 -6.06
CA ASP A 98 5.61 18.50 -6.84
C ASP A 98 4.36 19.08 -7.52
#